data_AF-A0AA44Z3Y5-F1
#
_entry.id   AF-A0AA44Z3Y5-F1
#
_cell.length_a   1.000
_cell.length_b   1.000
_cell.length_c   1.000
_cell.angle_alpha   90.00
_cell.angle_beta   90.00
_cell.angle_gamma   90.00
#
_symmetry.space_group_name_H-M   'P 1'
#
loop_
_entity.id
_entity.type
_entity.pdbx_description
1 polymer ?
#
loop_
_entity_poly.entity_id
_entity_poly.type
_entity_poly.pdbx_seq_one_letter_code
_entity_poly.pdbx_strand_id
1 'polypeptide(L)'
;MIDTGPLAVHSGPDRLRPVGIAGVWSGAMKLDDLGPRICILGPSNSGKSTLAQAIAQARGCVPGHLDQLHHLPSTAWIPRPRQDFMALHCVAIAQERWVIDGNYLGCLAPRLARATGVIVLDVPTIVSVLRYLRRSWCEPYRYGALEGAKNEVTWPMLRHIAVVEPRKRAELSRSIKAVDVPTIALRTTAAIDRFYRSERLQCPHWRT
;
A
#
# COMPACT_ATOMS: atom_id res chain seq x y z
N MET A 1 -49.82 7.99 37.92
CA MET A 1 -49.07 8.30 36.67
C MET A 1 -47.89 7.34 36.63
N ILE A 2 -48.12 6.14 36.12
CA ILE A 2 -47.12 5.07 35.99
C ILE A 2 -47.17 4.70 34.51
N ASP A 3 -46.13 5.09 33.78
CA ASP A 3 -46.03 4.86 32.33
C ASP A 3 -45.30 3.54 32.08
N THR A 4 -45.99 2.63 31.40
CA THR A 4 -45.52 1.33 30.92
C THR A 4 -45.02 1.49 29.48
N GLY A 5 -43.70 1.58 29.30
CA GLY A 5 -43.03 1.47 27.99
C GLY A 5 -42.37 0.09 27.81
N PRO A 6 -42.37 -0.51 26.59
CA PRO A 6 -42.14 -1.95 26.41
C PRO A 6 -40.66 -2.36 26.35
N LEU A 7 -40.42 -3.59 26.83
CA LEU A 7 -39.19 -4.37 26.69
C LEU A 7 -38.78 -4.53 25.22
N ALA A 8 -37.66 -3.91 24.83
CA ALA A 8 -36.99 -4.20 23.57
C ALA A 8 -36.04 -5.40 23.73
N VAL A 9 -36.42 -6.47 23.04
CA VAL A 9 -35.67 -7.70 22.79
C VAL A 9 -34.33 -7.37 22.11
N HIS A 10 -33.21 -7.59 22.80
CA HIS A 10 -31.89 -7.66 22.15
C HIS A 10 -31.46 -9.12 21.99
N SER A 11 -31.83 -9.65 20.83
CA SER A 11 -31.38 -10.93 20.30
C SER A 11 -29.92 -10.87 19.82
N GLY A 12 -29.10 -11.78 20.33
CA GLY A 12 -28.06 -12.46 19.55
C GLY A 12 -26.62 -11.95 19.67
N PRO A 13 -25.62 -12.86 19.79
CA PRO A 13 -24.22 -12.50 19.88
C PRO A 13 -23.71 -11.95 18.54
N ASP A 14 -23.12 -10.77 18.60
CA ASP A 14 -22.53 -10.03 17.49
C ASP A 14 -21.41 -10.88 16.85
N ARG A 15 -21.71 -11.48 15.70
CA ARG A 15 -20.73 -12.22 14.88
C ARG A 15 -19.70 -11.23 14.36
N LEU A 16 -18.50 -11.29 14.95
CA LEU A 16 -17.19 -10.99 14.36
C LEU A 16 -17.25 -10.17 13.05
N ARG A 17 -17.51 -8.87 13.15
CA ARG A 17 -17.26 -7.94 12.05
C ARG A 17 -15.74 -7.76 11.95
N PRO A 18 -15.11 -8.02 10.78
CA PRO A 18 -13.68 -7.76 10.66
C PRO A 18 -13.44 -6.26 10.78
N VAL A 19 -12.66 -5.88 11.78
CA VAL A 19 -12.17 -4.52 12.04
C VAL A 19 -11.22 -4.11 10.91
N GLY A 20 -11.77 -3.69 9.78
CA GLY A 20 -11.04 -3.20 8.61
C GLY A 20 -11.26 -1.70 8.42
N ILE A 21 -10.26 -0.99 7.90
CA ILE A 21 -10.32 0.44 7.51
C ILE A 21 -11.63 0.69 6.74
N ALA A 22 -12.54 1.49 7.28
CA ALA A 22 -13.86 1.68 6.69
C ALA A 22 -13.74 2.26 5.26
N GLY A 23 -14.55 1.74 4.34
CA GLY A 23 -14.71 2.27 2.98
C GLY A 23 -13.92 1.52 1.89
N VAL A 24 -14.65 0.90 0.96
CA VAL A 24 -14.20 0.81 -0.44
C VAL A 24 -14.11 2.24 -0.97
N TRP A 25 -13.11 2.59 -1.79
CA TRP A 25 -13.10 3.89 -2.49
C TRP A 25 -14.44 4.09 -3.20
N SER A 26 -15.24 5.03 -2.70
CA SER A 26 -16.57 5.38 -3.20
C SER A 26 -16.52 6.45 -4.29
N GLY A 27 -15.33 6.84 -4.76
CA GLY A 27 -15.18 7.92 -5.73
C GLY A 27 -15.26 9.34 -5.14
N ALA A 28 -15.37 9.47 -3.82
CA ALA A 28 -15.58 10.76 -3.16
C ALA A 28 -14.31 11.63 -3.07
N MET A 29 -13.11 11.03 -3.07
CA MET A 29 -11.83 11.75 -3.05
C MET A 29 -11.04 11.46 -4.32
N LYS A 30 -10.48 12.52 -4.89
CA LYS A 30 -9.58 12.53 -6.04
C LYS A 30 -8.13 12.55 -5.58
N LEU A 31 -7.22 12.34 -6.53
CA LEU A 31 -5.79 12.37 -6.25
C LEU A 31 -5.37 13.74 -5.69
N ASP A 32 -5.93 14.84 -6.21
CA ASP A 32 -5.59 16.22 -5.80
C ASP A 32 -5.90 16.51 -4.33
N ASP A 33 -6.93 15.88 -3.77
CA ASP A 33 -7.30 16.01 -2.35
C ASP A 33 -6.23 15.45 -1.40
N LEU A 34 -5.31 14.62 -1.91
CA LEU A 34 -4.24 13.99 -1.12
C LEU A 34 -3.01 14.90 -0.93
N GLY A 35 -2.95 16.06 -1.61
CA GLY A 35 -1.80 16.97 -1.51
C GLY A 35 -0.46 16.36 -2.00
N PRO A 36 0.67 17.04 -1.81
CA PRO A 36 1.94 16.73 -2.48
C PRO A 36 2.73 15.53 -1.93
N ARG A 37 2.39 15.02 -0.73
CA ARG A 37 3.17 14.00 -0.01
C ARG A 37 2.32 12.74 0.17
N ILE A 38 2.37 11.85 -0.81
CA ILE A 38 1.52 10.66 -0.88
C ILE A 38 2.26 9.42 -0.42
N CYS A 39 1.71 8.75 0.59
CA CYS A 39 2.16 7.44 1.04
C CYS A 39 1.32 6.33 0.42
N ILE A 40 1.95 5.36 -0.26
CA ILE A 40 1.25 4.21 -0.85
C ILE A 40 1.58 2.93 -0.08
N LEU A 41 0.54 2.30 0.45
CA LEU A 41 0.62 1.17 1.38
C LEU A 41 -0.10 -0.06 0.80
N GLY A 42 0.28 -1.25 1.25
CA GLY A 42 -0.36 -2.50 0.81
C GLY A 42 0.59 -3.69 0.67
N PRO A 43 0.05 -4.90 0.45
CA PRO A 43 0.83 -6.13 0.38
C PRO A 43 1.74 -6.17 -0.83
N SER A 44 2.77 -7.00 -0.79
CA SER A 44 3.72 -7.24 -1.86
C SER A 44 2.96 -7.72 -3.10
N ASN A 45 3.42 -7.30 -4.28
CA ASN A 45 2.77 -7.59 -5.57
C ASN A 45 1.31 -7.08 -5.71
N SER A 46 0.87 -6.14 -4.87
CA SER A 46 -0.43 -5.48 -5.06
C SER A 46 -0.46 -4.44 -6.19
N GLY A 47 0.71 -4.01 -6.68
CA GLY A 47 0.85 -2.97 -7.72
C GLY A 47 1.20 -1.58 -7.18
N LYS A 48 1.65 -1.47 -5.92
CA LYS A 48 2.00 -0.17 -5.30
C LYS A 48 3.07 0.59 -6.07
N SER A 49 4.17 -0.07 -6.42
CA SER A 49 5.30 0.58 -7.09
C SER A 49 4.90 1.06 -8.50
N THR A 50 4.04 0.30 -9.18
CA THR A 50 3.41 0.69 -10.44
C THR A 50 2.48 1.90 -10.29
N LEU A 51 1.66 1.93 -9.24
CA LEU A 51 0.80 3.08 -8.95
C LEU A 51 1.63 4.31 -8.54
N ALA A 52 2.68 4.12 -7.75
CA ALA A 52 3.60 5.17 -7.34
C ALA A 52 4.25 5.81 -8.56
N GLN A 53 4.73 5.00 -9.51
CA GLN A 53 5.29 5.48 -10.78
C GLN A 53 4.26 6.30 -11.55
N ALA A 54 3.04 5.78 -11.73
CA ALA A 54 2.00 6.44 -12.52
C ALA A 54 1.58 7.80 -11.90
N ILE A 55 1.42 7.84 -10.57
CA ILE A 55 1.11 9.08 -9.84
C ILE A 55 2.27 10.06 -9.91
N ALA A 56 3.50 9.58 -9.73
CA ALA A 56 4.69 10.42 -9.74
C ALA A 56 4.91 11.07 -11.12
N GLN A 57 4.71 10.32 -12.20
CA GLN A 57 4.70 10.85 -13.57
C GLN A 57 3.61 11.90 -13.78
N ALA A 58 2.37 11.61 -13.36
CA ALA A 58 1.25 12.55 -13.48
C ALA A 58 1.50 13.86 -12.69
N ARG A 59 2.34 13.82 -11.65
CA ARG A 59 2.63 14.97 -10.77
C ARG A 59 4.00 15.60 -10.97
N GLY A 60 4.79 15.11 -11.93
CA GLY A 60 6.13 15.60 -12.19
C GLY A 60 7.08 15.47 -11.00
N CYS A 61 6.96 14.39 -10.20
CA CYS A 61 7.89 14.10 -9.10
C CYS A 61 8.58 12.74 -9.29
N VAL A 62 9.65 12.51 -8.54
CA VAL A 62 10.36 11.22 -8.57
C VAL A 62 9.67 10.25 -7.59
N PRO A 63 9.27 9.04 -8.03
CA PRO A 63 8.71 8.04 -7.13
C PRO A 63 9.80 7.48 -6.22
N GLY A 64 9.49 7.33 -4.93
CA GLY A 64 10.36 6.67 -3.97
C GLY A 64 9.87 5.26 -3.68
N HIS A 65 10.74 4.27 -3.86
CA HIS A 65 10.43 2.87 -3.57
C HIS A 65 11.17 2.43 -2.30
N LEU A 66 10.47 2.10 -1.22
CA LEU A 66 11.14 1.71 0.04
C LEU A 66 12.00 0.46 -0.13
N ASP A 67 11.64 -0.44 -1.04
CA ASP A 67 12.44 -1.63 -1.36
C ASP A 67 13.84 -1.24 -1.87
N GLN A 68 13.97 -0.16 -2.65
CA GLN A 68 15.28 0.33 -3.14
C GLN A 68 16.09 1.03 -2.04
N LEU A 69 15.41 1.64 -1.06
CA LEU A 69 16.08 2.25 0.09
C LEU A 69 16.53 1.19 1.10
N HIS A 70 15.75 0.13 1.29
CA HIS A 70 16.01 -0.91 2.28
C HIS A 70 17.13 -1.87 1.87
N HIS A 71 17.39 -2.03 0.58
CA HIS A 71 18.38 -2.98 0.08
C HIS A 71 19.55 -2.27 -0.61
N LEU A 72 20.70 -2.94 -0.64
CA LEU A 72 21.87 -2.47 -1.35
C LEU A 72 21.63 -2.52 -2.88
N PRO A 73 22.10 -1.51 -3.63
CA PRO A 73 21.91 -1.47 -5.07
C PRO A 73 22.75 -2.56 -5.74
N SER A 74 22.30 -3.05 -6.90
CA SER A 74 23.00 -4.10 -7.65
C SER A 74 23.25 -5.40 -6.85
N THR A 75 22.47 -5.63 -5.79
CA THR A 75 22.51 -6.86 -4.99
C THR A 75 21.22 -7.65 -5.16
N ALA A 76 21.28 -8.96 -4.93
CA ALA A 76 20.12 -9.84 -4.89
C ALA A 76 19.30 -9.65 -3.59
N TRP A 77 18.81 -8.42 -3.34
CA TRP A 77 17.99 -8.05 -2.18
C TRP A 77 18.72 -8.15 -0.83
N ILE A 78 19.99 -7.77 -0.78
CA ILE A 78 20.74 -7.73 0.50
C ILE A 78 20.26 -6.52 1.32
N PRO A 79 19.70 -6.72 2.53
CA PRO A 79 19.25 -5.61 3.37
C PRO A 79 20.41 -4.70 3.79
N ARG A 80 20.16 -3.40 3.84
CA ARG A 80 21.07 -2.42 4.43
C ARG A 80 21.02 -2.50 5.96
N PRO A 81 22.08 -2.02 6.64
CA PRO A 81 22.00 -1.69 8.05
C PRO A 81 20.78 -0.79 8.33
N ARG A 82 20.07 -1.05 9.43
CA ARG A 82 18.84 -0.33 9.77
C ARG A 82 19.05 1.18 9.84
N GLN A 83 20.18 1.63 10.37
CA GLN A 83 20.51 3.04 10.50
C GLN A 83 20.61 3.72 9.12
N ASP A 84 21.28 3.09 8.16
CA ASP A 84 21.44 3.62 6.80
C ASP A 84 20.09 3.69 6.09
N PHE A 85 19.29 2.63 6.19
CA PHE A 85 17.92 2.64 5.65
C PHE A 85 17.10 3.78 6.25
N MET A 86 17.18 3.98 7.58
CA MET A 86 16.43 5.05 8.24
C MET A 86 16.93 6.44 7.82
N ALA A 87 18.24 6.64 7.66
CA ALA A 87 18.80 7.89 7.17
C ALA A 87 18.29 8.22 5.75
N LEU A 88 18.35 7.26 4.83
CA LEU A 88 17.83 7.41 3.47
C LEU A 88 16.32 7.69 3.46
N HIS A 89 15.57 6.98 4.30
CA HIS A 89 14.14 7.20 4.46
C HIS A 89 13.84 8.63 4.97
N CYS A 90 14.57 9.11 5.98
CA CYS A 90 14.42 10.46 6.51
C CYS A 90 14.67 11.53 5.44
N VAL A 91 15.71 11.36 4.62
CA VAL A 91 15.99 12.26 3.49
C VAL A 91 14.85 12.23 2.46
N ALA A 92 14.31 11.05 2.15
CA ALA A 92 13.22 10.90 1.19
C ALA A 92 11.92 11.58 1.66
N ILE A 93 11.52 11.40 2.92
CA ILE A 93 10.29 12.02 3.45
C ILE A 93 10.46 13.51 3.74
N ALA A 94 11.69 14.00 3.86
CA ALA A 94 11.99 15.42 4.11
C ALA A 94 11.64 16.33 2.91
N GLN A 95 11.50 15.77 1.71
CA GLN A 95 11.16 16.52 0.51
C GLN A 95 9.75 17.15 0.60
N GLU A 96 9.55 18.25 -0.13
CA GLU A 96 8.25 18.94 -0.17
C GLU A 96 7.19 18.19 -0.97
N ARG A 97 7.62 17.41 -1.98
CA ARG A 97 6.76 16.63 -2.87
C ARG A 97 7.34 15.24 -3.02
N TRP A 98 6.55 14.21 -2.71
CA TRP A 98 6.98 12.83 -2.87
C TRP A 98 5.81 11.87 -2.98
N VAL A 99 6.05 10.77 -3.69
CA VAL A 99 5.15 9.62 -3.75
C VAL A 99 5.99 8.42 -3.34
N ILE A 100 5.79 7.91 -2.13
CA ILE A 100 6.62 6.84 -1.57
C ILE A 100 5.77 5.60 -1.31
N ASP A 101 6.13 4.48 -1.93
CA ASP A 101 5.48 3.19 -1.67
C ASP A 101 6.29 2.25 -0.80
N GLY A 102 5.57 1.40 -0.05
CA GLY A 102 6.13 0.26 0.66
C GLY A 102 5.43 -0.05 1.97
N ASN A 103 5.60 -1.29 2.45
CA ASN A 103 4.87 -1.84 3.60
C ASN A 103 5.79 -2.10 4.82
N TYR A 104 6.73 -1.19 5.06
CA TYR A 104 7.67 -1.25 6.18
C TYR A 104 7.08 -0.52 7.38
N LEU A 105 6.47 -1.27 8.31
CA LEU A 105 5.81 -0.69 9.49
C LEU A 105 6.81 0.02 10.42
N GLY A 106 8.06 -0.43 10.47
CA GLY A 106 9.11 0.16 11.33
C GLY A 106 9.49 1.60 11.01
N CYS A 107 9.20 2.10 9.80
CA CYS A 107 9.38 3.50 9.41
C CYS A 107 8.06 4.20 9.06
N LEU A 108 6.91 3.55 9.31
CA LEU A 108 5.62 4.05 8.89
C LEU A 108 5.20 5.30 9.67
N ALA A 109 5.42 5.34 10.99
CA ALA A 109 5.01 6.47 11.83
C ALA A 109 5.60 7.83 11.37
N PRO A 110 6.93 7.99 11.19
CA PRO A 110 7.49 9.27 10.72
C PRO A 110 7.05 9.61 9.29
N ARG A 111 6.79 8.60 8.45
CA ARG A 111 6.28 8.81 7.09
C ARG A 111 4.84 9.30 7.08
N LEU A 112 3.96 8.70 7.90
CA LEU A 112 2.57 9.13 8.04
C LEU A 112 2.47 10.53 8.63
N ALA A 113 3.31 10.87 9.62
CA ALA A 113 3.33 12.19 10.23
C ALA A 113 3.64 13.33 9.23
N ARG A 114 4.31 13.03 8.11
CA ARG A 114 4.61 14.00 7.03
C ARG A 114 3.70 13.85 5.81
N ALA A 115 2.96 12.76 5.70
CA ALA A 115 2.10 12.51 4.56
C ALA A 115 0.92 13.48 4.58
N THR A 116 0.60 14.04 3.41
CA THR A 116 -0.65 14.80 3.21
C THR A 116 -1.78 13.89 2.75
N GLY A 117 -1.45 12.70 2.24
CA GLY A 117 -2.43 11.72 1.80
C GLY A 117 -1.89 10.30 1.80
N VAL A 118 -2.80 9.35 1.94
CA VAL A 118 -2.49 7.91 1.97
C VAL A 118 -3.32 7.17 0.95
N ILE A 119 -2.69 6.27 0.19
CA ILE A 119 -3.39 5.33 -0.68
C ILE A 119 -3.09 3.90 -0.20
N VAL A 120 -4.14 3.15 0.13
CA VAL A 120 -4.02 1.76 0.61
C VAL A 120 -4.51 0.81 -0.47
N LEU A 121 -3.63 -0.05 -0.95
CA LEU A 121 -3.98 -1.18 -1.80
C LEU A 121 -4.25 -2.38 -0.90
N ASP A 122 -5.50 -2.86 -0.88
CA ASP A 122 -5.90 -4.01 -0.08
C ASP A 122 -6.39 -5.15 -0.97
N VAL A 123 -5.54 -5.54 -1.92
CA VAL A 123 -5.86 -6.67 -2.81
C VAL A 123 -5.88 -7.99 -2.02
N PRO A 124 -6.68 -8.98 -2.44
CA PRO A 124 -6.67 -10.30 -1.81
C PRO A 124 -5.28 -10.95 -1.88
N THR A 125 -4.89 -11.68 -0.83
CA THR A 125 -3.61 -12.40 -0.76
C THR A 125 -3.44 -13.37 -1.94
N ILE A 126 -4.51 -14.07 -2.33
CA ILE A 126 -4.51 -14.98 -3.48
C ILE A 126 -4.13 -14.24 -4.77
N VAL A 127 -4.68 -13.04 -4.99
CA VAL A 127 -4.34 -12.21 -6.15
C VAL A 127 -2.87 -11.80 -6.11
N SER A 128 -2.34 -11.46 -4.92
CA SER A 128 -0.92 -11.10 -4.75
C SER A 128 0.02 -12.27 -5.05
N VAL A 129 -0.35 -13.49 -4.63
CA VAL A 129 0.40 -14.72 -4.91
C VAL A 129 0.33 -15.07 -6.40
N LEU A 130 -0.86 -15.06 -7.01
CA LEU A 130 -0.99 -15.34 -8.45
C LEU A 130 -0.20 -14.35 -9.31
N ARG A 131 -0.22 -13.06 -8.96
CA ARG A 131 0.62 -12.05 -9.62
C ARG A 131 2.10 -12.29 -9.41
N TYR A 132 2.52 -12.73 -8.22
CA TYR A 132 3.91 -13.08 -7.97
C TYR A 132 4.38 -14.22 -8.89
N LEU A 133 3.60 -15.30 -8.95
CA LEU A 133 3.89 -16.46 -9.79
C LEU A 133 3.92 -16.07 -11.27
N ARG A 134 2.85 -15.43 -11.76
CA ARG A 134 2.79 -14.96 -13.17
C ARG A 134 3.97 -14.07 -13.52
N ARG A 135 4.36 -13.14 -12.62
CA ARG A 135 5.51 -12.25 -12.84
C ARG A 135 6.80 -13.03 -12.98
N SER A 136 7.07 -13.97 -12.07
CA SER A 136 8.29 -14.78 -12.11
C SER A 136 8.43 -15.61 -13.39
N TRP A 137 7.33 -15.95 -14.06
CA TRP A 137 7.36 -16.71 -15.31
C TRP A 137 7.30 -15.87 -16.58
N CYS A 138 6.70 -14.67 -16.55
CA CYS A 138 6.36 -13.94 -17.78
C CYS A 138 6.89 -12.51 -17.88
N GLU A 139 7.32 -11.89 -16.77
CA GLU A 139 7.67 -10.46 -16.76
C GLU A 139 8.98 -10.19 -16.00
N PRO A 140 10.07 -9.82 -16.71
CA PRO A 140 11.34 -9.53 -16.06
C PRO A 140 11.38 -8.15 -15.38
N TYR A 141 10.53 -7.19 -15.78
CA TYR A 141 10.63 -5.80 -15.37
C TYR A 141 9.70 -5.44 -14.20
N ARG A 142 10.25 -4.77 -13.17
CA ARG A 142 9.49 -4.30 -12.00
C ARG A 142 9.98 -2.91 -11.57
N TYR A 143 9.05 -1.95 -11.49
CA TYR A 143 9.30 -0.67 -10.80
C TYR A 143 9.62 -0.93 -9.32
N GLY A 144 10.72 -0.36 -8.83
CA GLY A 144 11.22 -0.64 -7.49
C GLY A 144 12.03 -1.94 -7.36
N ALA A 145 12.32 -2.66 -8.45
CA ALA A 145 13.35 -3.70 -8.42
C ALA A 145 14.75 -3.10 -8.27
N LEU A 146 15.65 -3.91 -7.73
CA LEU A 146 17.08 -3.65 -7.75
C LEU A 146 17.66 -4.16 -9.08
N GLU A 147 18.64 -3.45 -9.62
CA GLU A 147 19.39 -3.92 -10.77
C GLU A 147 20.05 -5.28 -10.46
N GLY A 148 19.96 -6.24 -11.38
CA GLY A 148 20.52 -7.59 -11.19
C GLY A 148 19.70 -8.53 -10.28
N ALA A 149 18.54 -8.09 -9.77
CA ALA A 149 17.65 -8.96 -9.01
C ALA A 149 17.08 -10.09 -9.89
N LYS A 150 17.31 -11.35 -9.49
CA LYS A 150 16.69 -12.52 -10.14
C LYS A 150 15.22 -12.62 -9.74
N ASN A 151 14.35 -12.90 -10.70
CA ASN A 151 12.90 -13.08 -10.50
C ASN A 151 12.53 -14.50 -10.02
N GLU A 152 13.35 -15.09 -9.15
CA GLU A 152 13.13 -16.46 -8.66
C GLU A 152 11.95 -16.50 -7.66
N VAL A 153 11.08 -17.49 -7.83
CA VAL A 153 10.02 -17.80 -6.86
C VAL A 153 10.68 -18.43 -5.65
N THR A 154 10.70 -17.73 -4.53
CA THR A 154 11.26 -18.28 -3.28
C THR A 154 10.14 -18.61 -2.30
N TRP A 155 10.21 -19.77 -1.66
CA TRP A 155 9.28 -20.15 -0.60
C TRP A 155 9.21 -19.13 0.55
N PRO A 156 10.33 -18.53 1.01
CA PRO A 156 10.29 -17.42 1.95
C PRO A 156 9.40 -16.25 1.51
N MET A 157 9.44 -15.87 0.24
CA MET A 157 8.58 -14.80 -0.30
C MET A 157 7.11 -15.21 -0.36
N LEU A 158 6.81 -16.44 -0.80
CA LEU A 158 5.43 -16.97 -0.77
C LEU A 158 4.86 -17.01 0.65
N ARG A 159 5.64 -17.51 1.61
CA ARG A 159 5.27 -17.53 3.04
C ARG A 159 5.10 -16.12 3.58
N HIS A 160 5.95 -15.17 3.18
CA HIS A 160 5.82 -13.76 3.57
C HIS A 160 4.47 -13.21 3.13
N ILE A 161 4.13 -13.34 1.84
CA ILE A 161 2.86 -12.87 1.26
C ILE A 161 1.67 -13.55 1.95
N ALA A 162 1.74 -14.87 2.15
CA ALA A 162 0.63 -15.65 2.68
C ALA A 162 0.39 -15.46 4.19
N VAL A 163 1.44 -15.25 4.99
CA VAL A 163 1.36 -15.29 6.46
C VAL A 163 1.66 -13.95 7.11
N VAL A 164 2.70 -13.24 6.66
CA VAL A 164 3.17 -12.01 7.30
C VAL A 164 2.29 -10.83 6.91
N GLU A 165 1.96 -10.71 5.62
CA GLU A 165 1.21 -9.55 5.13
C GLU A 165 -0.22 -9.44 5.65
N PRO A 166 -1.00 -10.54 5.77
CA PRO A 166 -2.32 -10.47 6.39
C PRO A 166 -2.27 -10.01 7.85
N ARG A 167 -1.24 -10.43 8.61
CA ARG A 167 -1.05 -10.02 10.01
C ARG A 167 -0.74 -8.53 10.15
N LYS A 168 0.01 -7.97 9.20
CA LYS A 168 0.31 -6.53 9.13
C LYS A 168 -0.91 -5.66 8.84
N ARG A 169 -1.99 -6.20 8.25
CA ARG A 169 -3.18 -5.41 7.87
C ARG A 169 -3.83 -4.72 9.06
N ALA A 170 -3.98 -5.42 10.18
CA ALA A 170 -4.60 -4.87 11.38
C ALA A 170 -3.74 -3.75 11.98
N GLU A 171 -2.42 -3.92 11.99
CA GLU A 171 -1.48 -2.90 12.46
C GLU A 171 -1.47 -1.67 11.55
N LEU A 172 -1.38 -1.88 10.24
CA LEU A 172 -1.48 -0.82 9.24
C LEU A 172 -2.76 -0.01 9.40
N SER A 173 -3.89 -0.70 9.60
CA SER A 173 -5.20 -0.09 9.83
C SER A 173 -5.22 0.79 11.07
N ARG A 174 -4.59 0.33 12.15
CA ARG A 174 -4.46 1.10 13.40
C ARG A 174 -3.59 2.34 13.19
N SER A 175 -2.44 2.19 12.54
CA SER A 175 -1.52 3.32 12.31
C SER A 175 -2.12 4.41 11.43
N ILE A 176 -2.90 4.06 10.39
CA ILE A 176 -3.55 5.05 9.53
C ILE A 176 -4.65 5.80 10.28
N LYS A 177 -5.48 5.09 11.05
CA LYS A 177 -6.54 5.70 11.86
C LYS A 177 -6.01 6.65 12.92
N ALA A 178 -4.75 6.49 13.34
CA ALA A 178 -4.15 7.32 14.38
C ALA A 178 -3.68 8.71 13.89
N VAL A 179 -3.54 8.94 12.57
CA VAL A 179 -2.91 10.16 12.03
C VAL A 179 -3.92 11.06 11.30
N ASP A 180 -5.19 10.65 11.20
CA ASP A 180 -6.29 11.41 10.56
C ASP A 180 -5.91 12.08 9.22
N VAL A 181 -5.23 11.31 8.36
CA VAL A 181 -4.77 11.78 7.05
C VAL A 181 -5.79 11.39 5.97
N PRO A 182 -6.08 12.26 4.99
CA PRO A 182 -6.88 11.91 3.81
C PRO A 182 -6.45 10.58 3.20
N THR A 183 -7.37 9.60 3.15
CA THR A 183 -7.03 8.21 2.82
C THR A 183 -7.94 7.64 1.73
N ILE A 184 -7.35 7.17 0.63
CA ILE A 184 -8.02 6.42 -0.44
C ILE A 184 -7.73 4.92 -0.28
N ALA A 185 -8.78 4.09 -0.19
CA ALA A 185 -8.65 2.64 -0.06
C ALA A 185 -9.08 1.89 -1.35
N LEU A 186 -8.11 1.32 -2.06
CA LEU A 186 -8.29 0.53 -3.28
C LEU A 186 -8.26 -0.97 -2.96
N ARG A 187 -9.44 -1.54 -2.70
CA ARG A 187 -9.59 -2.92 -2.18
C ARG A 187 -9.69 -4.00 -3.25
N THR A 188 -10.09 -3.62 -4.48
CA THR A 188 -10.28 -4.57 -5.58
C THR A 188 -9.48 -4.14 -6.79
N THR A 189 -9.13 -5.10 -7.66
CA THR A 189 -8.49 -4.79 -8.94
C THR A 189 -9.34 -3.80 -9.75
N ALA A 190 -10.66 -4.02 -9.81
CA ALA A 190 -11.59 -3.12 -10.48
C ALA A 190 -11.61 -1.69 -9.89
N ALA A 191 -11.48 -1.54 -8.56
CA ALA A 191 -11.36 -0.23 -7.94
C ALA A 191 -10.05 0.46 -8.32
N ILE A 192 -8.94 -0.30 -8.39
CA ILE A 192 -7.67 0.24 -8.88
C ILE A 192 -7.82 0.67 -10.34
N ASP A 193 -8.35 -0.18 -11.21
CA ASP A 193 -8.48 0.15 -12.65
C ASP A 193 -9.43 1.34 -12.87
N ARG A 194 -10.49 1.45 -12.05
CA ARG A 194 -11.37 2.62 -12.05
C ARG A 194 -10.63 3.88 -11.61
N PHE A 195 -9.77 3.79 -10.59
CA PHE A 195 -8.95 4.91 -10.13
C PHE A 195 -7.96 5.37 -11.22
N TYR A 196 -7.30 4.44 -11.93
CA TYR A 196 -6.46 4.79 -13.08
C TYR A 196 -7.24 5.56 -14.15
N ARG A 197 -8.47 5.12 -14.47
CA ARG A 197 -9.32 5.80 -15.45
C ARG A 197 -9.82 7.16 -14.97
N SER A 198 -10.26 7.28 -13.71
CA SER A 198 -10.81 8.53 -13.18
C SER A 198 -9.74 9.62 -13.08
N GLU A 199 -8.54 9.25 -12.63
CA GLU A 199 -7.41 10.16 -12.46
C GLU A 199 -6.55 10.30 -13.73
N ARG A 200 -6.95 9.67 -14.84
CA ARG A 200 -6.25 9.69 -16.14
C ARG A 200 -4.76 9.31 -16.03
N LEU A 201 -4.46 8.34 -15.17
CA LEU A 201 -3.10 7.85 -14.95
C LEU A 201 -2.68 6.92 -16.09
N GLN A 202 -1.39 6.98 -16.47
CA GLN A 202 -0.83 6.04 -17.42
C GLN A 202 -0.86 4.62 -16.83
N CYS A 203 -1.63 3.74 -17.47
CA CYS A 203 -1.69 2.34 -17.11
C CYS A 203 -0.58 1.58 -17.87
N PRO A 204 0.22 0.73 -17.22
CA PRO A 204 1.17 -0.12 -17.93
C PRO A 204 0.46 -1.05 -18.90
N HIS A 205 1.06 -1.28 -20.07
CA HIS A 205 0.51 -2.08 -21.16
C HIS A 205 0.14 -3.53 -20.78
N TRP A 206 0.73 -4.10 -19.72
CA TRP A 206 0.44 -5.47 -19.26
C TRP A 206 -0.81 -5.57 -18.38
N ARG A 207 -1.37 -4.43 -17.96
CA ARG A 207 -2.55 -4.37 -17.09
C ARG A 207 -3.86 -4.16 -17.86
N THR A 208 -3.78 -3.75 -19.12
CA THR A 208 -4.91 -3.65 -20.07
C THR A 208 -5.35 -5.01 -20.59
#